data_AF-A0A1X0E9I3-F1
#
_entry.id   AF-A0A1X0E9I3-F1
#
_cell.length_a   1.000
_cell.length_b   1.000
_cell.length_c   1.000
_cell.angle_alpha   90.00
_cell.angle_beta   90.00
_cell.angle_gamma   90.00
#
_symmetry.space_group_name_H-M   'P 1'
#
loop_
_entity.id
_entity.type
_entity.pdbx_description
1 polymer ?
#
loop_
_entity_poly.entity_id
_entity_poly.type
_entity_poly.pdbx_seq_one_letter_code
_entity_poly.pdbx_strand_id
1 'polypeptide(L)'
;MVGDFSRMLGYCDAGQPFTTTSGTVTQHWTPTAVTTDATDPLSTATRVGAGATRQEPPARSCYHAALARANVTVESIVCGDTDSAAAANQLVDRISAKLPR
;
A
#
# COMPACT_ATOMS: atom_id res chain seq x y z
N MET A 1 -7.76 1.25 12.89
CA MET A 1 -7.21 0.23 11.97
C MET A 1 -6.67 0.85 10.69
N VAL A 2 -7.50 1.32 9.73
CA VAL A 2 -6.95 1.95 8.49
C VAL A 2 -6.29 3.31 8.74
N GLY A 3 -6.77 4.10 9.71
CA GLY A 3 -6.08 5.31 10.15
C GLY A 3 -4.69 5.03 10.74
N ASP A 4 -4.54 3.96 11.52
CA ASP A 4 -3.24 3.55 12.07
C ASP A 4 -2.30 3.06 10.97
N PHE A 5 -2.85 2.34 9.98
CA PHE A 5 -2.11 1.91 8.79
C PHE A 5 -1.58 3.11 7.99
N SER A 6 -2.42 4.12 7.74
CA SER A 6 -2.00 5.38 7.11
C SER A 6 -0.89 6.08 7.90
N ARG A 7 -1.04 6.15 9.22
CA ARG A 7 -0.03 6.73 10.10
C ARG A 7 1.29 5.97 10.04
N MET A 8 1.24 4.63 10.03
CA MET A 8 2.43 3.78 9.91
C MET A 8 3.16 3.98 8.59
N LEU A 9 2.44 4.01 7.47
CA LEU A 9 3.04 4.31 6.16
C LEU A 9 3.67 5.71 6.15
N GLY A 10 3.04 6.66 6.83
CA GLY A 10 3.55 8.04 6.97
C GLY A 10 4.80 8.18 7.85
N TYR A 11 5.26 7.15 8.55
CA TYR A 11 6.56 7.17 9.22
C TYR A 11 7.73 6.98 8.26
N CYS A 12 7.45 6.46 7.06
CA CYS A 12 8.42 6.34 5.97
C CYS A 12 8.23 7.53 5.03
N ASP A 13 8.96 8.62 5.27
CA ASP A 13 8.87 9.83 4.45
C ASP A 13 9.12 9.51 2.97
N ALA A 14 8.27 10.05 2.10
CA ALA A 14 8.39 9.87 0.66
C ALA A 14 9.76 10.34 0.18
N GLY A 15 10.45 9.49 -0.59
CA GLY A 15 11.78 9.79 -1.10
C GLY A 15 12.92 9.57 -0.09
N GLN A 16 12.67 9.32 1.20
CA GLN A 16 13.71 9.00 2.17
C GLN A 16 14.05 7.50 2.12
N PRO A 17 15.26 7.11 1.69
CA PRO A 17 15.62 5.70 1.56
C PRO A 17 15.56 4.95 2.89
N PHE A 18 15.15 3.69 2.82
CA PHE A 18 15.27 2.75 3.92
C PHE A 18 15.89 1.43 3.46
N THR A 19 16.44 0.70 4.42
CA THR A 19 17.08 -0.59 4.19
C THR A 19 16.23 -1.70 4.80
N THR A 20 16.08 -2.79 4.07
CA THR A 20 15.54 -4.04 4.61
C THR A 20 16.61 -5.11 4.57
N THR A 21 16.65 -5.95 5.59
CA THR A 21 17.53 -7.13 5.62
C THR A 21 16.70 -8.34 5.98
N SER A 22 16.78 -9.38 5.14
CA SER A 22 16.15 -10.67 5.37
C SER A 22 17.17 -11.77 5.11
N GLY A 23 17.55 -12.50 6.16
CA GLY A 23 18.68 -13.43 6.11
C GLY A 23 19.96 -12.70 5.69
N THR A 24 20.59 -13.13 4.60
CA THR A 24 21.81 -12.53 4.06
C THR A 24 21.56 -11.50 2.95
N VAL A 25 20.29 -11.17 2.68
CA VAL A 25 19.91 -10.25 1.61
C VAL A 25 19.59 -8.89 2.20
N THR A 26 20.35 -7.89 1.78
CA THR A 26 20.11 -6.47 2.10
C THR A 26 19.66 -5.75 0.84
N GLN A 27 18.60 -4.95 0.94
CA GLN A 27 18.02 -4.19 -0.17
C GLN A 27 17.71 -2.76 0.28
N HIS A 28 17.88 -1.81 -0.64
CA HIS A 28 17.56 -0.40 -0.41
C HIS A 28 16.32 -0.01 -1.20
N TRP A 29 15.42 0.69 -0.53
CA TRP A 29 14.10 1.02 -1.05
C TRP A 29 13.82 2.50 -0.84
N THR A 30 13.13 3.10 -1.79
CA THR A 30 12.67 4.49 -1.72
C THR A 30 11.14 4.49 -1.61
N PRO A 31 10.55 4.99 -0.50
CA PRO A 31 9.10 5.08 -0.33
C PRO A 31 8.47 6.07 -1.31
N THR A 32 7.22 5.79 -1.69
CA THR A 32 6.34 6.76 -2.36
C THR A 32 5.50 7.51 -1.33
N ALA A 33 4.86 8.61 -1.74
CA ALA A 33 3.90 9.29 -0.91
C ALA A 33 2.73 8.38 -0.51
N VAL A 34 2.23 8.59 0.72
CA VAL A 34 0.97 8.00 1.19
C VAL A 34 -0.18 8.68 0.47
N THR A 35 -1.09 7.88 -0.07
CA THR A 35 -2.35 8.34 -0.65
C THR A 35 -3.49 7.93 0.25
N THR A 36 -4.50 8.80 0.34
CA THR A 36 -5.74 8.53 1.08
C THR A 36 -6.91 9.03 0.26
N ASP A 37 -7.77 8.10 -0.17
CA ASP A 37 -8.93 8.41 -1.02
C ASP A 37 -10.22 8.00 -0.32
N ALA A 38 -11.22 8.88 -0.31
CA ALA A 38 -12.59 8.48 -0.01
C ALA A 38 -13.14 7.67 -1.19
N THR A 39 -13.58 6.44 -0.96
CA THR A 39 -13.96 5.53 -2.06
C THR A 39 -15.44 5.59 -2.44
N ASP A 40 -16.31 6.10 -1.56
CA ASP A 40 -17.74 6.34 -1.84
C ASP A 40 -18.29 7.33 -0.80
N PRO A 41 -18.97 8.43 -1.18
CA PRO A 41 -19.57 9.39 -0.25
C PRO A 41 -20.68 8.79 0.65
N LEU A 42 -21.26 7.65 0.27
CA LEU A 42 -22.23 6.90 1.08
C LEU A 42 -21.59 5.85 1.98
N SER A 43 -20.29 5.58 1.80
CA SER A 43 -19.52 4.66 2.64
C SER A 43 -18.52 5.44 3.47
N THR A 44 -18.33 5.06 4.74
CA THR A 44 -17.21 5.59 5.53
C THR A 44 -15.87 4.94 5.15
N ALA A 45 -15.78 4.30 3.97
CA ALA A 45 -14.61 3.54 3.56
C ALA A 45 -13.55 4.47 2.94
N THR A 46 -12.47 4.65 3.68
CA THR A 46 -11.26 5.30 3.21
C THR A 46 -10.28 4.24 2.72
N ARG A 47 -9.79 4.40 1.49
CA ARG A 47 -8.64 3.65 0.98
C ARG A 47 -7.37 4.40 1.30
N VAL A 48 -6.35 3.65 1.72
CA VAL A 48 -5.03 4.17 2.02
C VAL A 48 -4.02 3.34 1.25
N GLY A 49 -3.00 3.97 0.68
CA GLY A 49 -1.93 3.22 0.06
C GLY A 49 -0.60 3.96 0.06
N ALA A 50 0.48 3.20 -0.01
CA ALA A 50 1.82 3.70 -0.27
C ALA A 50 2.68 2.56 -0.80
N GLY A 51 3.74 2.89 -1.51
CA GLY A 51 4.66 1.91 -2.06
C GLY A 51 6.10 2.21 -1.72
N ALA A 52 6.97 1.37 -2.27
CA ALA A 52 8.40 1.60 -2.30
C ALA A 52 9.00 1.00 -3.56
N THR A 53 10.02 1.67 -4.09
CA THR A 53 10.77 1.22 -5.26
C THR A 53 12.18 0.82 -4.83
N ARG A 54 12.61 -0.38 -5.22
CA ARG A 54 13.96 -0.87 -4.99
C ARG A 54 14.96 -0.04 -5.80
N GLN A 55 16.04 0.37 -5.15
CA GLN A 55 17.08 1.19 -5.77
C GLN A 55 18.02 0.35 -6.65
N GLU A 56 18.30 -0.89 -6.26
CA GLU A 56 19.17 -1.78 -7.02
C GLU A 56 18.44 -2.47 -8.18
N PRO A 57 19.14 -2.73 -9.29
CA PRO A 57 18.63 -3.61 -10.34
C PRO A 57 18.40 -5.05 -9.86
N PRO A 58 17.40 -5.75 -10.41
CA PRO A 58 16.37 -5.21 -11.31
C PRO A 58 15.42 -4.28 -10.56
N ALA A 59 14.94 -3.22 -11.22
CA ALA A 59 13.95 -2.34 -10.59
C ALA A 59 12.73 -3.15 -10.18
N ARG A 60 12.25 -2.94 -8.96
CA ARG A 60 11.04 -3.58 -8.45
C ARG A 60 10.28 -2.59 -7.60
N SER A 61 9.01 -2.43 -7.88
CA SER A 61 8.11 -1.56 -7.13
C SER A 61 7.10 -2.42 -6.40
N CYS A 62 6.87 -2.14 -5.13
CA CYS A 62 5.83 -2.76 -4.33
C CYS A 62 4.86 -1.67 -3.87
N TYR A 63 3.57 -1.97 -3.85
CA TYR A 63 2.55 -1.05 -3.37
C TYR A 63 1.60 -1.76 -2.42
N HIS A 64 1.43 -1.18 -1.23
CA HIS A 64 0.45 -1.56 -0.25
C HIS A 64 -0.81 -0.72 -0.44
N ALA A 65 -1.96 -1.39 -0.47
CA ALA A 65 -3.26 -0.73 -0.44
C ALA A 65 -4.10 -1.39 0.65
N ALA A 66 -4.83 -0.57 1.42
CA ALA A 66 -5.74 -1.03 2.45
C ALA A 66 -7.07 -0.27 2.40
N LEU A 67 -8.16 -0.97 2.70
CA LEU A 67 -9.50 -0.40 2.86
C LEU A 67 -10.21 -1.13 4.00
N ALA A 68 -11.01 -0.40 4.78
CA ALA A 68 -11.90 -0.97 5.78
C ALA A 68 -13.34 -0.87 5.32
N ARG A 69 -14.09 -1.97 5.46
CA ARG A 69 -15.53 -2.05 5.20
C ARG A 69 -16.18 -2.92 6.27
N ALA A 70 -17.29 -2.44 6.84
CA ALA A 70 -17.91 -3.05 8.02
C ALA A 70 -16.87 -3.28 9.14
N ASN A 71 -16.67 -4.53 9.57
CA ASN A 71 -15.71 -4.94 10.58
C ASN A 71 -14.43 -5.61 10.01
N VAL A 72 -14.20 -5.50 8.70
CA VAL A 72 -13.08 -6.16 8.01
C VAL A 72 -12.14 -5.10 7.42
N THR A 73 -10.84 -5.34 7.55
CA THR A 73 -9.81 -4.62 6.78
C THR A 73 -9.28 -5.54 5.70
N VAL A 74 -9.24 -5.03 4.48
CA VAL A 74 -8.66 -5.68 3.32
C VAL A 74 -7.34 -4.97 3.02
N GLU A 75 -6.24 -5.68 3.11
CA GLU A 75 -4.92 -5.21 2.66
C GLU A 75 -4.46 -6.04 1.46
N SER A 76 -3.84 -5.38 0.48
CA SER A 76 -3.13 -6.04 -0.60
C SER A 76 -1.74 -5.44 -0.77
N ILE A 77 -0.79 -6.28 -1.15
CA ILE A 77 0.57 -5.89 -1.49
C ILE A 77 0.85 -6.46 -2.87
N VAL A 78 1.10 -5.58 -3.84
CA VAL A 78 1.46 -5.99 -5.20
C VAL A 78 2.85 -5.51 -5.52
N CYS A 79 3.69 -6.42 -6.01
CA CYS A 79 5.04 -6.10 -6.45
C CYS A 79 5.24 -6.50 -7.91
N GLY A 80 5.87 -5.63 -8.69
CA GLY A 80 6.19 -5.89 -10.08
C GLY A 80 7.36 -5.03 -10.56
N ASP A 81 7.70 -5.20 -11.83
CA ASP A 81 8.81 -4.47 -12.46
C ASP A 81 8.37 -3.06 -12.93
N THR A 82 7.07 -2.75 -12.79
CA THR A 82 6.43 -1.47 -13.10
C THR A 82 5.66 -0.95 -11.88
N ASP A 83 5.10 0.27 -11.99
CA ASP A 83 4.16 0.79 -10.99
C ASP A 83 3.05 -0.24 -10.67
N SER A 84 2.88 -0.53 -9.39
CA SER A 84 1.99 -1.56 -8.85
C SER A 84 0.77 -0.97 -8.13
N ALA A 85 0.65 0.37 -8.05
CA ALA A 85 -0.41 1.03 -7.32
C ALA A 85 -1.81 0.70 -7.84
N ALA A 86 -2.02 0.79 -9.16
CA ALA A 86 -3.32 0.50 -9.78
C ALA A 86 -3.77 -0.94 -9.54
N ALA A 87 -2.84 -1.90 -9.64
CA ALA A 87 -3.12 -3.32 -9.43
C ALA A 87 -3.48 -3.64 -7.97
N ALA A 88 -2.75 -3.07 -7.01
CA ALA A 88 -3.05 -3.21 -5.58
C ALA A 88 -4.42 -2.60 -5.23
N ASN A 89 -4.70 -1.39 -5.68
CA ASN A 89 -5.99 -0.74 -5.45
C ASN A 89 -7.15 -1.55 -6.04
N GLN A 90 -7.01 -2.05 -7.28
CA GLN A 90 -8.02 -2.90 -7.92
C GLN A 90 -8.25 -4.22 -7.18
N LEU A 91 -7.21 -4.81 -6.56
CA LEU A 91 -7.34 -6.01 -5.73
C LEU A 91 -8.16 -5.72 -4.47
N VAL A 92 -7.82 -4.67 -3.73
CA VAL A 92 -8.55 -4.24 -2.54
C VAL A 92 -10.01 -3.95 -2.87
N ASP A 93 -10.28 -3.18 -3.92
CA ASP A 93 -11.63 -2.81 -4.33
C ASP A 93 -12.47 -4.06 -4.68
N ARG A 94 -11.91 -5.00 -5.45
CA ARG A 94 -12.59 -6.25 -5.85
C ARG A 94 -12.90 -7.17 -4.67
N ILE A 95 -12.02 -7.25 -3.68
CA ILE A 95 -12.26 -8.04 -2.46
C ILE A 95 -13.32 -7.34 -1.62
N SER A 96 -13.17 -6.03 -1.43
CA SER A 96 -14.07 -5.23 -0.58
C SER A 96 -15.49 -5.20 -1.12
N ALA A 97 -15.67 -5.21 -2.44
CA ALA A 97 -16.99 -5.30 -3.08
C ALA A 97 -17.78 -6.56 -2.70
N LYS A 98 -17.10 -7.65 -2.30
CA LYS A 98 -17.73 -8.90 -1.85
C LYS A 98 -18.13 -8.87 -0.37
N LEU A 99 -17.68 -7.87 0.37
CA LEU A 99 -18.02 -7.70 1.78
C LEU A 99 -19.39 -7.02 1.91
N PRO A 100 -20.13 -7.30 3.00
CA PRO A 100 -21.33 -6.54 3.37
C PRO A 100 -21.06 -5.03 3.40
N ARG A 101 -22.10 -4.24 3.11
CA ARG A 101 -22.09 -2.80 3.33
C ARG A 101 -22.13 -2.49 4.82
#